data_AF-A0AA88LA16-F1
#
_entry.id   AF-A0AA88LA16-F1
#
_cell.length_a   1.000
_cell.length_b   1.000
_cell.length_c   1.000
_cell.angle_alpha   90.00
_cell.angle_beta   90.00
_cell.angle_gamma   90.00
#
_symmetry.space_group_name_H-M   'P 1'
#
loop_
_entity.id
_entity.type
_entity.pdbx_description
1 polymer ?
#
loop_
_entity_poly.entity_id
_entity_poly.type
_entity_poly.pdbx_seq_one_letter_code
_entity_poly.pdbx_strand_id
1 'polypeptide(L)'
;MWLTSWDLMGSFSTEDDPGGNFANTALTAPPTVTYQSTCHLVLAHCQSDMICRRYLDPVLRYCDLQLCSRDLCMQSLQAFYREVDTYWAMEVAFCVCREYLDDLKAQYKRLNKQVKTRTRYDKRVYLETMADQAQIAARPGDSRTVYAITNELEGISTASSTQVEKKEGDG
;
A
#
# COMPACT_ATOMS: atom_id res chain seq x y z
N MET A 1 23.83 12.95 44.28
CA MET A 1 22.44 12.97 43.79
C MET A 1 22.51 13.11 42.28
N TRP A 2 22.31 12.01 41.54
CA TRP A 2 22.19 12.07 40.09
C TRP A 2 20.93 11.29 39.72
N LEU A 3 19.94 12.04 39.21
CA LEU A 3 18.64 11.56 38.79
C LEU A 3 18.80 10.63 37.59
N THR A 4 18.09 9.50 37.61
CA THR A 4 18.09 8.50 36.53
C THR A 4 17.24 8.97 35.37
N SER A 5 17.69 8.64 34.16
CA SER A 5 17.12 8.93 32.84
C SER A 5 15.77 8.23 32.57
N TRP A 6 14.79 8.41 33.46
CA TRP A 6 13.40 7.95 33.30
C TRP A 6 12.46 9.06 32.79
N ASP A 7 12.98 10.27 32.56
CA ASP A 7 12.21 11.43 32.06
C ASP A 7 12.03 11.49 30.52
N LEU A 8 12.31 10.41 29.79
CA LEU A 8 12.09 10.34 28.32
C LEU A 8 10.97 9.37 27.90
N MET A 9 10.11 8.97 28.83
CA MET A 9 8.76 8.48 28.52
C MET A 9 7.72 9.51 29.01
N GLY A 10 7.70 10.64 28.33
CA GLY A 10 6.81 11.76 28.63
C GLY A 10 6.59 12.63 27.40
N SER A 11 5.91 12.09 26.40
CA SER A 11 5.19 12.89 25.41
C SER A 11 3.89 12.19 25.06
N PHE A 12 3.00 12.24 26.06
CA PHE A 12 1.61 12.56 25.85
C PHE A 12 1.54 13.84 25.01
N SER A 13 1.01 13.75 23.80
CA SER A 13 0.49 14.90 23.06
C SER A 13 -0.84 14.48 22.44
N THR A 14 -1.79 15.31 22.79
CA THR A 14 -3.23 15.30 22.60
C THR A 14 -3.62 15.76 21.20
N GLU A 15 -4.90 15.50 20.85
CA GLU A 15 -5.70 16.18 19.82
C GLU A 15 -5.32 15.81 18.36
N ASP A 16 -6.20 15.24 17.52
CA ASP A 16 -7.57 15.68 17.21
C ASP A 16 -8.65 14.59 17.40
N ASP A 17 -9.54 14.82 18.37
CA ASP A 17 -10.94 14.38 18.31
C ASP A 17 -11.76 15.51 17.66
N PRO A 18 -12.80 15.18 16.86
CA PRO A 18 -14.03 15.94 16.96
C PRO A 18 -15.20 15.01 17.26
N GLY A 19 -15.42 14.76 18.55
CA GLY A 19 -16.72 14.34 19.07
C GLY A 19 -17.62 15.57 19.28
N GLY A 20 -18.31 16.00 18.22
CA GLY A 20 -19.33 17.04 18.28
C GLY A 20 -20.72 16.46 18.02
N ASN A 21 -21.62 16.55 19.00
CA ASN A 21 -23.04 16.21 18.89
C ASN A 21 -23.72 17.18 17.90
N PHE A 22 -24.05 16.71 16.70
CA PHE A 22 -25.01 17.36 15.82
C PHE A 22 -26.23 16.46 15.65
N ALA A 23 -27.37 16.98 16.11
CA ALA A 23 -28.68 16.40 15.86
C ALA A 23 -28.97 16.36 14.34
N ASN A 24 -29.45 15.21 13.87
CA ASN A 24 -30.29 14.97 12.71
C ASN A 24 -30.01 15.75 11.41
N THR A 25 -29.15 15.22 10.55
CA THR A 25 -29.36 15.28 9.08
C THR A 25 -28.82 14.02 8.44
N ALA A 26 -29.66 13.27 7.75
CA ALA A 26 -29.27 12.14 6.93
C ALA A 26 -28.33 12.61 5.81
N LEU A 27 -27.02 12.46 6.00
CA LEU A 27 -26.04 12.59 4.94
C LEU A 27 -25.40 11.21 4.75
N THR A 28 -25.93 10.48 3.77
CA THR A 28 -25.30 9.31 3.17
C THR A 28 -23.80 9.56 2.98
N ALA A 29 -22.97 8.66 3.50
CA ALA A 29 -21.53 8.66 3.28
C ALA A 29 -21.21 8.88 1.79
N PRO A 30 -20.20 9.69 1.43
CA PRO A 30 -19.83 9.87 0.04
C PRO A 30 -19.50 8.51 -0.57
N PRO A 31 -20.01 8.19 -1.76
CA PRO A 31 -19.64 6.95 -2.43
C PRO A 31 -18.11 6.91 -2.51
N THR A 32 -17.51 5.80 -2.11
CA THR A 32 -16.10 5.54 -2.39
C THR A 32 -15.97 5.43 -3.91
N VAL A 33 -15.76 6.57 -4.58
CA VAL A 33 -15.55 6.63 -6.02
C VAL A 33 -14.23 5.93 -6.28
N THR A 34 -14.31 4.64 -6.59
CA THR A 34 -13.22 3.93 -7.24
C THR A 34 -13.02 4.64 -8.57
N TYR A 35 -11.97 5.46 -8.65
CA TYR A 35 -11.62 6.19 -9.87
C TYR A 35 -11.09 5.18 -10.89
N GLN A 36 -12.02 4.54 -11.61
CA GLN A 36 -11.70 3.61 -12.68
C GLN A 36 -11.05 4.40 -13.83
N SER A 37 -10.11 3.81 -14.57
CA SER A 37 -9.40 4.56 -15.63
C SER A 37 -10.39 5.17 -16.61
N THR A 38 -10.23 6.42 -17.01
CA THR A 38 -11.19 6.99 -17.98
C THR A 38 -10.97 6.39 -19.37
N CYS A 39 -9.76 5.85 -19.64
CA CYS A 39 -9.44 5.21 -20.92
C CYS A 39 -10.27 3.96 -21.23
N HIS A 40 -10.48 3.04 -20.27
CA HIS A 40 -11.27 1.83 -20.55
C HIS A 40 -12.75 2.17 -20.79
N LEU A 41 -13.27 3.16 -20.05
CA LEU A 41 -14.64 3.62 -20.17
C LEU A 41 -14.89 4.28 -21.53
N VAL A 42 -14.05 5.25 -21.89
CA VAL A 42 -14.13 5.98 -23.16
C VAL A 42 -13.97 5.03 -24.34
N LEU A 43 -13.00 4.11 -24.27
CA LEU A 43 -12.79 3.15 -25.35
C LEU A 43 -13.99 2.23 -25.54
N ALA A 44 -14.59 1.73 -24.45
CA ALA A 44 -15.79 0.90 -24.52
C ALA A 44 -16.99 1.67 -25.09
N HIS A 45 -17.13 2.96 -24.75
CA HIS A 45 -18.18 3.81 -25.30
C HIS A 45 -17.95 4.12 -26.79
N CYS A 46 -16.73 4.43 -27.20
CA CYS A 46 -16.40 4.63 -28.62
C CYS A 46 -16.64 3.36 -29.45
N GLN A 47 -16.43 2.16 -28.87
CA GLN A 47 -16.72 0.89 -29.54
C GLN A 47 -18.22 0.57 -29.65
N SER A 48 -19.07 1.15 -28.80
CA SER A 48 -20.52 1.00 -28.92
C SER A 48 -21.13 2.00 -29.89
N ASP A 49 -20.52 3.17 -30.08
CA ASP A 49 -20.89 4.15 -31.10
C ASP A 49 -20.42 3.71 -32.50
N MET A 50 -21.36 3.56 -33.43
CA MET A 50 -21.09 3.12 -34.80
C MET A 50 -20.19 4.10 -35.59
N ILE A 51 -20.25 5.40 -35.28
CA ILE A 51 -19.46 6.44 -35.95
C ILE A 51 -18.03 6.41 -35.43
N CYS A 52 -17.85 6.41 -34.10
CA CYS A 52 -16.54 6.38 -33.48
C CYS A 52 -15.80 5.07 -33.83
N ARG A 53 -16.50 3.94 -33.70
CA ARG A 53 -15.96 2.61 -34.02
C ARG A 53 -15.48 2.49 -35.46
N ARG A 54 -16.22 3.04 -36.43
CA ARG A 54 -15.86 2.96 -37.86
C ARG A 54 -14.45 3.51 -38.14
N TYR A 55 -14.04 4.55 -37.42
CA TYR A 55 -12.70 5.14 -37.57
C TYR A 55 -11.68 4.56 -36.59
N LEU A 56 -12.12 4.05 -35.44
CA LEU A 56 -11.26 3.42 -34.44
C LEU A 56 -10.78 2.01 -34.86
N ASP A 57 -11.65 1.19 -35.46
CA ASP A 57 -11.32 -0.20 -35.84
C ASP A 57 -10.09 -0.29 -36.77
N PRO A 58 -9.94 0.57 -37.80
CA PRO A 58 -8.72 0.62 -38.62
C PRO A 58 -7.45 0.95 -37.82
N VAL A 59 -7.54 1.87 -36.85
CA VAL A 59 -6.41 2.24 -35.99
C VAL A 59 -5.96 1.05 -35.17
N LEU A 60 -6.90 0.36 -34.51
CA LEU A 60 -6.61 -0.82 -33.69
C LEU A 60 -6.01 -1.96 -34.52
N ARG A 61 -6.43 -2.10 -35.79
CA ARG A 61 -5.93 -3.15 -36.69
C ARG A 61 -4.55 -2.84 -37.25
N TYR A 62 -4.30 -1.62 -37.72
CA TYR A 62 -3.05 -1.28 -38.42
C TYR A 62 -1.92 -0.85 -37.48
N CYS A 63 -2.25 -0.40 -36.27
CA CYS A 63 -1.28 0.06 -35.27
C CYS A 63 -0.96 -1.00 -34.19
N ASP A 64 -1.31 -2.27 -34.40
CA ASP A 64 -0.91 -3.37 -33.50
C ASP A 64 0.62 -3.53 -33.48
N LEU A 65 1.20 -3.67 -32.30
CA LEU A 65 2.63 -3.84 -32.05
C LEU A 65 3.25 -4.99 -32.85
N GLN A 66 2.50 -6.05 -33.15
CA GLN A 66 3.03 -7.23 -33.87
C GLN A 66 2.96 -7.11 -35.39
N LEU A 67 2.05 -6.28 -35.92
CA LEU A 67 1.69 -6.25 -37.35
C LEU A 67 1.71 -4.81 -37.93
N CYS A 68 2.42 -3.89 -37.26
CA CYS A 68 2.35 -2.47 -37.55
C CYS A 68 2.83 -2.15 -38.97
N SER A 69 1.90 -1.75 -39.83
CA SER A 69 2.20 -1.08 -41.09
C SER A 69 2.18 0.42 -40.85
N ARG A 70 3.36 1.04 -40.78
CA ARG A 70 3.51 2.45 -40.44
C ARG A 70 2.61 3.37 -41.27
N ASP A 71 2.58 3.18 -42.58
CA ASP A 71 1.87 4.08 -43.48
C ASP A 71 0.35 3.98 -43.29
N LEU A 72 -0.19 2.75 -43.22
CA LEU A 72 -1.61 2.51 -42.97
C LEU A 72 -2.02 2.91 -41.56
N CYS A 73 -1.18 2.66 -40.56
CA CYS A 73 -1.40 3.08 -39.17
C CYS A 73 -1.51 4.61 -39.09
N MET A 74 -0.52 5.34 -39.62
CA MET A 74 -0.53 6.80 -39.60
C MET A 74 -1.71 7.38 -40.40
N GLN A 75 -2.06 6.79 -41.53
CA GLN A 75 -3.23 7.22 -42.31
C GLN A 75 -4.53 7.01 -41.54
N SER A 76 -4.70 5.85 -40.89
CA SER A 76 -5.88 5.55 -40.09
C SER A 76 -6.00 6.47 -38.86
N LEU A 77 -4.88 6.78 -38.20
CA LEU A 77 -4.84 7.73 -37.08
C LEU A 77 -5.24 9.13 -37.53
N GLN A 78 -4.71 9.60 -38.66
CA GLN A 78 -5.09 10.90 -39.22
C GLN A 78 -6.57 10.96 -39.59
N ALA A 79 -7.12 9.89 -40.18
CA ALA A 79 -8.54 9.81 -40.49
C ALA A 79 -9.40 9.85 -39.23
N PHE A 80 -9.00 9.14 -38.17
CA PHE A 80 -9.70 9.17 -36.87
C PHE A 80 -9.82 10.59 -36.32
N TYR A 81 -8.71 11.32 -36.19
CA TYR A 81 -8.74 12.67 -35.62
C TYR A 81 -9.33 13.77 -36.52
N ARG A 82 -9.52 13.49 -37.82
CA ARG A 82 -10.13 14.45 -38.77
C ARG A 82 -11.63 14.26 -38.92
N GLU A 83 -12.09 13.02 -38.90
CA GLU A 83 -13.47 12.68 -39.27
C GLU A 83 -14.37 12.38 -38.07
N VAL A 84 -13.81 11.96 -36.92
CA VAL A 84 -14.60 11.69 -35.71
C VAL A 84 -14.99 12.99 -35.01
N ASP A 85 -16.09 12.95 -34.24
CA ASP A 85 -16.46 14.08 -33.39
C ASP A 85 -15.30 14.45 -32.45
N THR A 86 -15.06 15.75 -32.33
CA THR A 86 -14.05 16.31 -31.43
C THR A 86 -14.21 15.83 -29.99
N TYR A 87 -15.43 15.53 -29.53
CA TYR A 87 -15.68 14.91 -28.23
C TYR A 87 -14.93 13.57 -28.07
N TRP A 88 -15.15 12.63 -29.00
CA TRP A 88 -14.52 11.31 -28.95
C TRP A 88 -13.01 11.40 -29.14
N ALA A 89 -12.53 12.28 -30.02
CA ALA A 89 -11.11 12.51 -30.24
C ALA A 89 -10.40 12.96 -28.94
N MET A 90 -10.99 13.91 -28.22
CA MET A 90 -10.42 14.43 -26.97
C MET A 90 -10.46 13.39 -25.86
N GLU A 91 -11.61 12.75 -25.64
CA GLU A 91 -11.77 11.73 -24.60
C GLU A 91 -10.81 10.57 -24.84
N VAL A 92 -10.61 10.11 -26.07
CA VAL A 92 -9.66 9.02 -26.38
C VAL A 92 -8.20 9.47 -26.22
N ALA A 93 -7.84 10.67 -26.67
CA ALA A 93 -6.47 11.17 -26.62
C ALA A 93 -6.00 11.56 -25.21
N PHE A 94 -6.90 12.14 -24.42
CA PHE A 94 -6.61 12.70 -23.10
C PHE A 94 -7.14 11.85 -21.95
N CYS A 95 -7.57 10.62 -22.24
CA CYS A 95 -7.98 9.72 -21.18
C CYS A 95 -6.84 9.48 -20.18
N VAL A 96 -7.21 9.24 -18.92
CA VAL A 96 -6.28 9.03 -17.82
C VAL A 96 -6.33 7.57 -17.42
N CYS A 97 -5.19 6.90 -17.55
CA CYS A 97 -4.95 5.64 -16.87
C CYS A 97 -4.29 5.94 -15.53
N ARG A 98 -4.90 5.46 -14.44
CA ARG A 98 -4.19 5.41 -13.16
C ARG A 98 -3.32 4.17 -13.16
N GLU A 99 -2.03 4.36 -13.39
CA GLU A 99 -1.06 3.28 -13.26
C GLU A 99 -0.89 2.91 -11.79
N TYR A 100 -1.02 1.60 -11.50
CA TYR A 100 -0.27 0.76 -10.54
C TYR A 100 0.15 1.32 -9.17
N LEU A 101 0.63 2.56 -9.07
CA LEU A 101 1.09 3.22 -7.85
C LEU A 101 0.06 3.24 -6.73
N ASP A 102 -1.22 3.39 -7.06
CA ASP A 102 -2.25 3.48 -6.04
C ASP A 102 -2.68 2.13 -5.48
N ASP A 103 -2.74 1.11 -6.36
CA ASP A 103 -2.89 -0.27 -5.94
C ASP A 103 -1.67 -0.76 -5.16
N LEU A 104 -0.47 -0.36 -5.58
CA LEU A 104 0.79 -0.67 -4.91
C LEU A 104 0.88 0.02 -3.54
N LYS A 105 0.46 1.28 -3.42
CA LYS A 105 0.37 2.00 -2.13
C LYS A 105 -0.64 1.31 -1.20
N ALA A 106 -1.79 0.91 -1.72
CA ALA A 106 -2.80 0.18 -0.96
C ALA A 106 -2.27 -1.18 -0.49
N GLN A 107 -1.57 -1.91 -1.37
CA GLN A 107 -0.93 -3.18 -1.06
C GLN A 107 0.15 -3.00 0.00
N TYR A 108 1.05 -2.03 -0.16
CA TYR A 108 2.11 -1.72 0.81
C TYR A 108 1.53 -1.38 2.19
N LYS A 109 0.47 -0.56 2.24
CA LYS A 109 -0.23 -0.24 3.48
C LYS A 109 -0.80 -1.48 4.16
N ARG A 110 -1.39 -2.41 3.41
CA ARG A 110 -1.92 -3.68 3.92
C ARG A 110 -0.81 -4.58 4.45
N LEU A 111 0.27 -4.76 3.70
CA LEU A 111 1.42 -5.56 4.12
C LEU A 111 2.08 -4.99 5.38
N ASN A 112 2.32 -3.68 5.43
CA ASN A 112 2.89 -3.03 6.61
C ASN A 112 1.99 -3.20 7.85
N LYS A 113 0.66 -3.12 7.68
CA LYS A 113 -0.28 -3.43 8.75
C LYS A 113 -0.15 -4.88 9.22
N GLN A 114 -0.05 -5.83 8.29
CA GLN A 114 0.14 -7.25 8.63
C GLN A 114 1.45 -7.51 9.37
N VAL A 115 2.56 -6.93 8.92
CA VAL A 115 3.86 -7.04 9.59
C VAL A 115 3.75 -6.51 11.02
N LYS A 116 3.20 -5.31 11.22
CA LYS A 116 2.99 -4.74 12.57
C LYS A 116 2.13 -5.64 13.46
N THR A 117 1.07 -6.22 12.92
CA THR A 117 0.21 -7.14 13.68
C THR A 117 0.95 -8.42 14.06
N ARG A 118 1.67 -9.05 13.12
CA ARG A 118 2.42 -10.29 13.37
C ARG A 118 3.53 -10.06 14.38
N THR A 119 4.37 -9.04 14.20
CA THR A 119 5.46 -8.74 15.15
C THR A 119 4.94 -8.43 16.56
N ARG A 120 3.78 -7.77 16.70
CA ARG A 120 3.17 -7.54 18.02
C ARG A 120 2.66 -8.83 18.66
N TYR A 121 2.12 -9.75 17.86
CA TYR A 121 1.68 -11.07 18.33
C TYR A 121 2.87 -11.93 18.75
N ASP A 122 3.88 -12.05 17.90
CA ASP A 122 5.09 -12.83 18.17
C ASP A 122 5.79 -12.31 19.45
N LYS A 123 5.90 -10.98 19.59
CA LYS A 123 6.42 -10.37 20.82
C LYS A 123 5.59 -10.75 22.05
N ARG A 124 4.25 -10.75 21.95
CA ARG A 124 3.38 -11.13 23.07
C ARG A 124 3.58 -12.59 23.47
N VAL A 125 3.55 -13.50 22.50
CA VAL A 125 3.72 -14.95 22.74
C VAL A 125 5.08 -15.22 23.37
N TYR A 126 6.13 -14.56 22.89
CA TYR A 126 7.47 -14.66 23.49
C TYR A 126 7.48 -14.21 24.96
N LEU A 127 6.91 -13.03 25.26
CA LEU A 127 6.82 -12.52 26.62
C LEU A 127 6.02 -13.44 27.54
N GLU A 128 4.88 -13.95 27.07
CA GLU A 128 4.04 -14.90 27.82
C GLU A 128 4.80 -16.21 28.12
N THR A 129 5.49 -16.76 27.12
CA THR A 129 6.27 -18.00 27.28
C THR A 129 7.39 -17.81 28.32
N MET A 130 8.09 -16.68 28.27
CA MET A 130 9.13 -16.35 29.25
C MET A 130 8.56 -16.13 30.65
N ALA A 131 7.41 -15.47 30.77
CA ALA A 131 6.73 -15.30 32.05
C ALA A 131 6.34 -16.65 32.67
N ASP A 132 5.83 -17.58 31.86
CA ASP A 132 5.49 -18.93 32.31
C ASP A 132 6.74 -19.69 32.79
N GLN A 133 7.85 -19.60 32.06
CA GLN A 133 9.12 -20.20 32.45
C GLN A 133 9.65 -19.60 33.76
N ALA A 134 9.60 -18.27 33.92
CA ALA A 134 9.98 -17.60 35.16
C ALA A 134 9.11 -18.05 36.33
N GLN A 135 7.80 -18.23 36.11
CA GLN A 135 6.89 -18.73 37.14
C GLN A 135 7.23 -20.16 37.56
N ILE A 136 7.56 -21.04 36.60
CA ILE A 136 7.95 -22.42 36.88
C ILE A 136 9.25 -22.47 37.67
N ALA A 137 10.24 -21.64 37.33
CA ALA A 137 11.52 -21.54 38.03
C ALA A 137 11.39 -20.93 39.45
N ALA A 138 10.45 -20.02 39.65
CA ALA A 138 10.18 -19.41 40.95
C ALA A 138 9.59 -20.41 41.97
N ARG A 139 8.79 -21.39 41.52
CA ARG A 139 8.15 -22.39 42.40
C ARG A 139 9.15 -23.19 43.25
N PRO A 140 10.22 -23.79 42.70
CA PRO A 140 11.24 -24.46 43.50
C PRO A 140 12.23 -23.50 44.17
N GLY A 141 12.15 -22.19 43.91
CA GLY A 141 13.07 -21.17 44.45
C GLY A 141 14.39 -21.04 43.69
N ASP A 142 14.43 -21.40 42.41
CA ASP A 142 15.63 -21.27 41.57
C ASP A 142 15.84 -19.81 41.12
N SER A 143 16.37 -19.00 42.03
CA SER A 143 16.56 -17.56 41.84
C SER A 143 17.51 -17.22 40.68
N ARG A 144 18.44 -18.12 40.36
CA ARG A 144 19.41 -17.91 39.28
C ARG A 144 18.76 -17.93 37.90
N THR A 145 17.85 -18.87 37.67
CA THR A 145 17.12 -18.96 36.40
C THR A 145 16.07 -17.86 36.27
N VAL A 146 15.38 -17.51 37.36
CA VAL A 146 14.47 -16.35 37.38
C VAL A 146 15.22 -15.06 36.97
N TYR A 147 16.38 -14.81 37.56
CA TYR A 147 17.20 -13.63 37.23
C TYR A 147 17.74 -13.64 35.80
N ALA A 148 18.08 -14.81 35.27
CA ALA A 148 18.52 -14.96 33.88
C ALA A 148 17.40 -14.59 32.90
N ILE A 149 16.18 -15.09 33.12
CA ILE A 149 15.01 -14.80 32.28
C ILE A 149 14.65 -13.32 32.34
N THR A 150 14.69 -12.69 33.52
CA THR A 150 14.40 -11.25 33.64
C THR A 150 15.43 -10.39 32.90
N ASN A 151 16.72 -10.74 32.95
CA ASN A 151 17.74 -10.01 32.20
C ASN A 151 17.57 -10.14 30.68
N GLU A 152 17.10 -11.29 30.21
CA GLU A 152 16.78 -11.52 28.80
C GLU A 152 15.57 -10.68 28.35
N LEU A 153 14.55 -10.57 29.20
CA LEU A 153 13.38 -9.71 28.98
C LEU A 153 13.72 -8.21 29.00
N GLU A 154 14.61 -7.79 29.90
CA GLU A 154 15.05 -6.41 30.03
C GLU A 154 16.06 -6.01 28.94
N GLY A 155 16.53 -6.97 28.13
CA GLY A 155 17.51 -6.72 27.06
C GLY A 155 18.88 -6.32 27.58
N ILE A 156 19.21 -6.69 28.83
CA ILE A 156 20.46 -6.30 29.52
C ILE A 156 21.61 -7.25 29.20
N SER A 157 21.43 -8.24 28.33
CA SER A 157 22.55 -9.03 27.81
C SER A 157 23.48 -8.12 27.01
N THR A 158 24.64 -7.80 27.60
CA THR A 158 25.80 -7.11 27.01
C THR A 158 25.75 -7.08 25.49
N ALA A 159 25.52 -5.90 24.91
CA ALA A 159 25.42 -5.70 23.48
C ALA A 159 26.67 -6.21 22.74
N SER A 160 26.66 -7.49 22.36
CA SER A 160 27.54 -8.00 21.32
C SER A 160 26.93 -7.55 20.00
N SER A 161 27.49 -6.46 19.47
CA SER A 161 27.24 -5.99 18.12
C SER A 161 27.56 -7.12 17.14
N THR A 162 26.54 -7.88 16.73
CA THR A 162 26.72 -8.84 15.64
C THR A 162 26.76 -8.02 14.35
N GLN A 163 27.95 -7.84 13.78
CA GLN A 163 28.11 -7.24 12.47
C GLN A 163 27.33 -8.09 11.45
N VAL A 164 26.32 -7.51 10.81
CA VAL A 164 25.64 -8.15 9.68
C VAL A 164 26.62 -8.14 8.50
N GLU A 165 27.12 -9.32 8.16
CA GLU A 165 28.01 -9.54 7.03
C GLU A 165 27.30 -9.08 5.74
N LYS A 166 27.91 -8.12 5.04
CA LYS A 166 27.44 -7.68 3.73
C LYS A 166 27.61 -8.85 2.76
N LYS A 167 26.56 -9.25 2.06
CA LYS A 167 26.71 -10.12 0.89
C LYS A 167 27.39 -9.32 -0.22
N GLU A 168 28.65 -9.66 -0.49
CA GLU A 168 29.33 -9.33 -1.74
C GLU A 168 28.54 -9.98 -2.88
N GLY A 169 28.04 -9.16 -3.82
CA GLY A 169 27.43 -9.65 -5.04
C GLY A 169 28.53 -10.06 -6.02
N ASP A 170 28.41 -11.27 -6.56
CA ASP A 170 29.24 -11.76 -7.67
C ASP A 170 28.39 -11.85 -8.93
N GLY A 171 28.95 -11.30 -10.02
CA GLY A 171 28.67 -11.64 -11.43
C GLY A 171 27.32 -11.30 -12.03
#